data_AF-Q9N0N1-F1
#
_entry.id   AF-Q9N0N1-F1
#
_cell.length_a   1.000
_cell.length_b   1.000
_cell.length_c   1.000
_cell.angle_alpha   90.00
_cell.angle_beta   90.00
_cell.angle_gamma   90.00
#
_symmetry.space_group_name_H-M   'P 1'
#
loop_
_entity.id
_entity.type
_entity.pdbx_description
1 polymer ?
#
loop_
_entity_poly.entity_id
_entity_poly.type
_entity_poly.pdbx_seq_one_letter_code
_entity_poly.pdbx_strand_id
1 'polypeptide(L)'
;LSLKGTQHVMQAGQTLYLKCRGEAAHSWSLPETVRKESKRLSITKSACGRNGKQFCSTLTLNMAQANHTGFYSCKYLSIPASKKKKTESTIYIFINDTGRPFLEMHSEIPEIIYMTEGRQIVIPCRVTSPNITVTLKKFPLDTLIPDGKRITWDSRKGFIIANATYK
;
A
#
# COMPACT_ATOMS: atom_id res chain seq x y z
N LEU A 1 -10.68 -3.39 11.97
CA LEU A 1 -10.92 -2.80 10.64
C LEU A 1 -12.19 -3.40 10.04
N SER A 2 -12.96 -2.68 9.22
CA SER A 2 -14.20 -3.18 8.60
C SER A 2 -13.95 -4.22 7.51
N LEU A 3 -12.93 -4.00 6.69
CA LEU A 3 -12.48 -4.97 5.70
C LEU A 3 -11.63 -6.03 6.40
N LYS A 4 -11.96 -7.30 6.17
CA LYS A 4 -11.23 -8.46 6.69
C LYS A 4 -10.18 -8.92 5.66
N GLY A 5 -9.07 -9.47 6.14
CA GLY A 5 -7.97 -9.94 5.29
C GLY A 5 -6.79 -8.97 5.25
N THR A 6 -5.84 -9.24 4.36
CA THR A 6 -4.59 -8.48 4.20
C THR A 6 -4.62 -7.51 3.04
N GLN A 7 -5.54 -7.70 2.09
CA GLN A 7 -5.69 -6.87 0.89
C GLN A 7 -7.14 -6.71 0.44
N HIS A 8 -7.41 -5.64 -0.28
CA HIS A 8 -8.70 -5.38 -0.94
C HIS A 8 -8.46 -4.72 -2.30
N VAL A 9 -9.28 -5.03 -3.28
CA VAL A 9 -9.21 -4.48 -4.64
C VAL A 9 -10.50 -3.73 -4.93
N MET A 10 -10.38 -2.50 -5.43
CA MET A 10 -11.48 -1.66 -5.88
C MET A 10 -11.12 -0.96 -7.19
N GLN A 11 -12.11 -0.40 -7.89
CA GLN A 11 -11.87 0.33 -9.15
C GLN A 11 -11.65 1.82 -8.88
N ALA A 12 -10.87 2.47 -9.74
CA ALA A 12 -10.72 3.93 -9.73
C ALA A 12 -12.08 4.65 -9.89
N GLY A 13 -12.20 5.81 -9.26
CA GLY A 13 -13.44 6.60 -9.20
C GLY A 13 -14.40 6.18 -8.09
N GLN A 14 -14.29 4.97 -7.54
CA GLN A 14 -15.12 4.53 -6.42
C GLN A 14 -14.73 5.24 -5.10
N THR A 15 -15.65 5.22 -4.13
CA THR A 15 -15.39 5.74 -2.78
C THR A 15 -14.94 4.63 -1.85
N LEU A 16 -13.78 4.80 -1.22
CA LEU A 16 -13.27 3.88 -0.21
C LEU A 16 -13.85 4.22 1.17
N TYR A 17 -14.44 3.23 1.83
CA TYR A 17 -14.96 3.33 3.19
C TYR A 17 -14.28 2.33 4.13
N LEU A 18 -13.49 2.83 5.08
CA LEU A 18 -12.85 2.02 6.11
C LEU A 18 -13.34 2.43 7.50
N LYS A 19 -13.83 1.47 8.28
CA LYS A 19 -14.16 1.68 9.70
C LYS A 19 -13.13 0.98 10.58
N CYS A 20 -12.61 1.70 11.56
CA CYS A 20 -11.80 1.14 12.63
C CYS A 20 -12.57 1.25 13.94
N ARG A 21 -12.57 0.17 14.72
CA ARG A 21 -13.21 0.09 16.04
C ARG A 21 -12.25 -0.56 17.01
N GLY A 22 -12.12 0.00 18.20
CA GLY A 22 -11.42 -0.64 19.30
C GLY A 22 -11.68 0.01 20.64
N GLU A 23 -10.97 -0.42 21.68
CA GLU A 23 -11.25 -0.12 23.09
C GLU A 23 -10.60 1.17 23.59
N ALA A 24 -9.58 1.65 22.88
CA ALA A 24 -8.83 2.87 23.17
C ALA A 24 -8.74 3.78 21.93
N ALA A 25 -8.18 4.97 22.07
CA ALA A 25 -8.03 5.90 20.96
C ALA A 25 -7.02 5.39 19.90
N HIS A 26 -7.32 5.68 18.62
CA HIS A 26 -6.49 5.26 17.48
C HIS A 26 -6.25 6.39 16.50
N SER A 27 -5.22 6.22 15.66
CA SER A 27 -4.92 7.03 14.49
C SER A 27 -4.83 6.18 13.22
N TRP A 28 -4.97 6.85 12.08
CA TRP A 28 -4.76 6.26 10.77
C TRP A 28 -3.34 6.51 10.29
N SER A 29 -2.72 5.47 9.75
CA SER A 29 -1.48 5.52 8.96
C SER A 29 -1.87 5.30 7.51
N LEU A 30 -1.59 6.27 6.64
CA LEU A 30 -2.08 6.30 5.25
C LEU A 30 -0.92 6.47 4.27
N PRO A 31 -1.10 6.11 2.99
CA PRO A 31 -0.16 6.48 1.94
C PRO A 31 0.00 8.00 1.87
N GLU A 32 1.20 8.48 1.54
CA GLU A 32 1.50 9.92 1.54
C GLU A 32 0.64 10.70 0.54
N THR A 33 0.33 10.10 -0.61
CA THR A 33 -0.59 10.65 -1.62
C THR A 33 -1.98 10.90 -1.04
N VAL A 34 -2.50 9.98 -0.23
CA VAL A 34 -3.80 10.10 0.44
C VAL A 34 -3.75 11.18 1.52
N ARG A 35 -2.65 11.30 2.27
CA ARG A 35 -2.51 12.33 3.32
C ARG A 35 -2.54 13.76 2.77
N LYS A 36 -2.11 13.93 1.51
CA LYS A 36 -2.11 15.22 0.81
C LYS A 36 -3.48 15.60 0.24
N GLU A 37 -4.45 14.68 0.26
CA GLU A 37 -5.81 14.97 -0.20
C GLU A 37 -6.59 15.80 0.81
N SER A 38 -6.89 17.05 0.47
CA SER A 38 -7.63 17.98 1.34
C SER A 38 -9.15 17.96 1.14
N LYS A 39 -9.62 17.62 -0.07
CA LYS A 39 -11.05 17.68 -0.44
C LYS A 39 -11.73 16.30 -0.48
N ARG A 40 -10.97 15.25 -0.79
CA ARG A 40 -11.51 13.90 -1.03
C ARG A 40 -11.47 13.01 0.21
N LEU A 41 -10.52 13.25 1.10
CA LEU A 41 -10.33 12.50 2.33
C LEU A 41 -11.16 13.12 3.45
N SER A 42 -11.93 12.29 4.15
CA SER A 42 -12.61 12.64 5.38
C SER A 42 -12.37 11.56 6.42
N ILE A 43 -11.98 11.97 7.63
CA ILE A 43 -11.80 11.08 8.77
C ILE A 43 -12.70 11.57 9.90
N THR A 44 -13.71 10.78 10.21
CA THR A 44 -14.62 11.04 11.34
C THR A 44 -14.27 10.12 12.50
N LYS A 45 -14.41 10.63 13.72
CA LYS A 45 -14.22 9.87 14.96
C LYS A 45 -15.50 9.96 15.77
N SER A 46 -15.90 8.85 16.38
CA SER A 46 -17.11 8.77 17.19
C SER A 46 -16.98 7.72 18.29
N ALA A 47 -17.77 7.89 19.36
CA ALA A 47 -18.02 6.84 20.32
C ALA A 47 -19.02 5.83 19.73
N CYS A 48 -18.82 4.53 19.96
CA CYS A 48 -19.65 3.46 19.40
C CYS A 48 -19.70 2.22 20.31
N GLY A 49 -20.41 1.18 19.85
CA GLY A 49 -20.62 -0.06 20.61
C GLY A 49 -21.82 0.03 21.56
N ARG A 50 -22.16 -1.07 22.23
CA ARG A 50 -23.41 -1.21 23.01
C ARG A 50 -23.60 -0.13 24.09
N ASN A 51 -22.51 0.37 24.67
CA ASN A 51 -22.54 1.37 25.76
C ASN A 51 -21.80 2.67 25.41
N GLY A 52 -21.49 2.91 24.12
CA GLY A 52 -20.68 4.07 23.70
C GLY A 52 -19.23 4.08 24.20
N LYS A 53 -18.75 2.99 24.81
CA LYS A 53 -17.41 2.90 25.41
C LYS A 53 -16.30 2.58 24.40
N GLN A 54 -16.63 2.28 23.15
CA GLN A 54 -15.63 1.96 22.13
C GLN A 54 -15.33 3.18 21.26
N PHE A 55 -14.08 3.28 20.82
CA PHE A 55 -13.66 4.30 19.88
C PHE A 55 -13.84 3.77 18.46
N CYS A 56 -14.65 4.49 17.68
CA CYS A 56 -14.80 4.28 16.26
C CYS A 56 -14.15 5.42 15.47
N SER A 57 -13.57 5.09 14.33
CA SER A 57 -13.19 6.06 13.33
C SER A 57 -13.53 5.55 11.94
N THR A 58 -14.10 6.42 11.11
CA THR A 58 -14.41 6.13 9.71
C THR A 58 -13.55 7.00 8.82
N LEU A 59 -12.80 6.35 7.93
CA LEU A 59 -12.10 6.99 6.83
C LEU A 59 -12.94 6.82 5.56
N THR A 60 -13.21 7.94 4.90
CA THR A 60 -13.86 8.03 3.61
C THR A 60 -12.91 8.71 2.63
N LEU A 61 -12.65 8.07 1.48
CA LEU A 61 -11.88 8.67 0.39
C LEU A 61 -12.72 8.62 -0.88
N ASN A 62 -13.25 9.78 -1.27
CA ASN A 62 -14.08 9.94 -2.46
C ASN A 62 -13.23 9.95 -3.73
N MET A 63 -13.78 9.45 -4.84
CA MET A 63 -13.11 9.43 -6.15
C MET A 63 -11.68 8.89 -6.06
N ALA A 64 -11.53 7.67 -5.56
CA ALA A 64 -10.23 7.05 -5.33
C ALA A 64 -9.47 6.89 -6.65
N GLN A 65 -8.15 7.11 -6.64
CA GLN A 65 -7.28 7.11 -7.83
C GLN A 65 -6.15 6.10 -7.65
N ALA A 66 -5.54 5.67 -8.76
CA ALA A 66 -4.44 4.70 -8.76
C ALA A 66 -3.35 5.02 -7.73
N ASN A 67 -2.89 6.28 -7.68
CA ASN A 67 -1.84 6.77 -6.79
C ASN A 67 -2.21 6.72 -5.29
N HIS A 68 -3.48 6.52 -4.93
CA HIS A 68 -3.91 6.28 -3.54
C HIS A 68 -3.70 4.82 -3.09
N THR A 69 -3.29 3.92 -4.00
CA THR A 69 -2.98 2.52 -3.68
C THR A 69 -1.86 2.42 -2.64
N GLY A 70 -2.04 1.58 -1.63
CA GLY A 70 -1.02 1.36 -0.61
C GLY A 70 -1.56 0.79 0.70
N PHE A 71 -0.74 0.90 1.75
CA PHE A 71 -1.09 0.43 3.09
C PHE A 71 -1.94 1.44 3.84
N TYR A 72 -3.08 0.98 4.34
CA TYR A 72 -3.96 1.70 5.26
C TYR A 72 -3.95 0.96 6.59
N SER A 73 -3.41 1.60 7.63
CA SER A 73 -3.40 1.03 8.98
C SER A 73 -4.20 1.85 9.96
N CYS A 74 -4.87 1.17 10.88
CA CYS A 74 -5.40 1.76 12.11
C CYS A 74 -4.52 1.33 13.29
N LYS A 75 -3.94 2.30 14.00
CA LYS A 75 -2.95 2.10 15.06
C LYS A 75 -3.47 2.67 16.38
N TYR A 76 -3.41 1.90 17.46
CA TYR A 76 -3.66 2.45 18.80
C TYR A 76 -2.62 3.53 19.15
N LEU A 77 -3.06 4.63 19.78
CA LEU A 77 -2.20 5.76 20.12
C LEU A 77 -1.28 5.50 21.33
N SER A 78 -1.61 4.56 22.21
CA SER A 78 -0.93 4.43 23.52
C SER A 78 -0.87 2.99 24.00
N ILE A 79 0.18 2.23 23.63
CA ILE A 79 0.48 0.92 24.24
C ILE A 79 2.01 0.74 24.35
N PRO A 80 2.56 0.28 25.50
CA PRO A 80 3.99 0.02 25.66
C PRO A 80 4.56 -0.91 24.58
N ALA A 81 5.81 -0.65 24.19
CA ALA A 81 6.49 -1.23 23.02
C ALA A 81 6.54 -2.77 22.98
N SER A 82 6.31 -3.44 24.11
CA SER A 82 6.30 -4.89 24.27
C SER A 82 5.09 -5.62 23.66
N LYS A 83 4.04 -4.91 23.20
CA LYS A 83 2.80 -5.53 22.63
C LYS A 83 2.50 -5.18 21.16
N LYS A 84 3.47 -4.67 20.39
CA LYS A 84 3.27 -4.13 19.02
C LYS A 84 2.47 -5.00 18.02
N LYS A 85 2.52 -6.33 18.09
CA LYS A 85 1.86 -7.20 17.09
C LYS A 85 0.32 -7.27 17.20
N LYS A 86 -0.29 -6.87 18.32
CA LYS A 86 -1.76 -6.88 18.50
C LYS A 86 -2.42 -5.49 18.42
N THR A 87 -1.65 -4.44 18.13
CA THR A 87 -2.10 -3.05 18.32
C THR A 87 -2.31 -2.25 17.03
N GLU A 88 -2.07 -2.89 15.88
CA GLU A 88 -2.23 -2.31 14.56
C GLU A 88 -3.01 -3.27 13.68
N SER A 89 -4.01 -2.75 12.97
CA SER A 89 -4.70 -3.47 11.90
C SER A 89 -4.38 -2.80 10.58
N THR A 90 -3.79 -3.55 9.65
CA THR A 90 -3.30 -3.04 8.37
C THR A 90 -3.96 -3.79 7.21
N ILE A 91 -4.34 -3.06 6.18
CA ILE A 91 -4.81 -3.62 4.91
C ILE A 91 -4.10 -2.91 3.74
N TYR A 92 -3.78 -3.65 2.69
CA TYR A 92 -3.33 -3.06 1.44
C TYR A 92 -4.54 -2.84 0.52
N ILE A 93 -4.77 -1.60 0.10
CA ILE A 93 -5.86 -1.27 -0.83
C ILE A 93 -5.26 -1.07 -2.22
N PHE A 94 -5.69 -1.90 -3.16
CA PHE A 94 -5.43 -1.77 -4.59
C PHE A 94 -6.58 -0.98 -5.22
N ILE A 95 -6.26 0.14 -5.89
CA ILE A 95 -7.21 0.93 -6.66
C ILE A 95 -6.86 0.72 -8.14
N ASN A 96 -7.54 -0.24 -8.75
CA ASN A 96 -7.32 -0.67 -10.11
C ASN A 96 -7.72 0.44 -11.10
N ASP A 97 -6.79 0.80 -11.97
CA ASP A 97 -6.98 1.76 -13.05
C ASP A 97 -6.47 1.11 -14.33
N THR A 98 -7.38 0.80 -15.25
CA THR A 98 -7.07 0.11 -16.51
C THR A 98 -6.28 0.99 -17.48
N GLY A 99 -6.36 2.32 -17.35
CA GLY A 99 -5.58 3.24 -18.18
C GLY A 99 -4.15 3.44 -17.67
N ARG A 100 -3.91 3.18 -16.38
CA ARG A 100 -2.62 3.38 -15.73
C ARG A 100 -2.29 2.21 -14.78
N PRO A 101 -1.72 1.11 -15.29
CA PRO A 101 -1.48 -0.09 -14.50
C PRO A 101 -0.38 0.06 -13.44
N PHE A 102 0.56 1.00 -13.61
CA PHE A 102 1.61 1.30 -12.62
C PHE A 102 1.29 2.54 -11.79
N LEU A 103 1.68 2.52 -10.52
CA LEU A 103 1.47 3.65 -9.61
C LEU A 103 2.32 4.86 -10.00
N GLU A 104 3.56 4.60 -10.37
CA GLU A 104 4.56 5.59 -10.77
C GLU A 104 4.98 5.26 -12.20
N MET A 105 4.71 6.19 -13.12
CA MET A 105 4.96 6.04 -14.56
C MET A 105 6.18 6.87 -14.94
N HIS A 106 7.21 6.21 -15.47
CA HIS A 106 8.48 6.82 -15.89
C HIS A 106 8.74 6.52 -17.37
N SER A 107 7.84 6.96 -18.26
CA SER A 107 7.90 6.61 -19.69
C SER A 107 9.00 7.33 -20.46
N GLU A 108 9.29 8.59 -20.11
CA GLU A 108 10.27 9.42 -20.82
C GLU A 108 11.61 9.45 -20.09
N ILE A 109 11.58 9.76 -18.79
CA ILE A 109 12.76 9.87 -17.94
C ILE A 109 12.67 8.78 -16.87
N PRO A 110 13.61 7.80 -16.85
CA PRO A 110 13.63 6.76 -15.85
C PRO A 110 13.95 7.33 -14.46
N GLU A 111 13.42 6.69 -13.42
CA GLU A 111 13.84 6.97 -12.05
C GLU A 111 15.25 6.41 -11.79
N ILE A 112 16.09 7.20 -11.13
CA ILE A 112 17.43 6.76 -10.70
C ILE A 112 17.29 5.98 -9.39
N ILE A 113 17.67 4.69 -9.43
CA ILE A 113 17.70 3.83 -8.24
C ILE A 113 19.14 3.62 -7.82
N TYR A 114 19.51 4.12 -6.66
CA TYR A 114 20.83 3.88 -6.08
C TYR A 114 20.92 2.46 -5.52
N MET A 115 21.97 1.74 -5.91
CA MET A 115 22.22 0.37 -5.46
C MET A 115 23.63 0.20 -4.90
N THR A 116 23.82 -0.87 -4.15
CA THR A 116 25.14 -1.33 -3.73
C THR A 116 25.27 -2.78 -4.17
N GLU A 117 26.34 -3.08 -4.91
CA GLU A 117 26.63 -4.44 -5.34
C GLU A 117 26.69 -5.40 -4.15
N GLY A 118 26.16 -6.60 -4.34
CA GLY A 118 26.07 -7.61 -3.31
C GLY A 118 24.92 -7.41 -2.31
N ARG A 119 24.22 -6.27 -2.34
CA ARG A 119 23.07 -6.00 -1.46
C ARG A 119 21.74 -6.24 -2.16
N GLN A 120 20.67 -6.31 -1.38
CA GLN A 120 19.31 -6.36 -1.91
C GLN A 120 18.93 -5.00 -2.52
N ILE A 121 18.29 -5.03 -3.68
CA ILE A 121 17.65 -3.87 -4.31
C ILE A 121 16.17 -4.14 -4.52
N VAL A 122 15.37 -3.08 -4.49
CA VAL A 122 13.95 -3.10 -4.87
C VAL A 122 13.75 -2.15 -6.04
N ILE A 123 13.18 -2.66 -7.13
CA ILE A 123 12.73 -1.85 -8.27
C ILE A 123 11.26 -1.48 -8.01
N PRO A 124 10.94 -0.21 -7.66
CA PRO A 124 9.66 0.18 -7.06
C PRO A 124 8.48 0.29 -8.06
N CYS A 125 8.46 -0.54 -9.10
CA CYS A 125 7.42 -0.58 -10.14
C CYS A 125 6.14 -1.31 -9.69
N ARG A 126 5.47 -0.74 -8.69
CA ARG A 126 4.22 -1.27 -8.12
C ARG A 126 3.05 -1.10 -9.08
N VAL A 127 2.08 -2.00 -8.97
CA VAL A 127 0.89 -2.05 -9.84
C VAL A 127 -0.41 -1.72 -9.10
N THR A 128 -1.42 -1.30 -9.84
CA THR A 128 -2.75 -0.93 -9.33
C THR A 128 -3.65 -2.12 -9.01
N SER A 129 -3.30 -3.33 -9.48
CA SER A 129 -4.04 -4.56 -9.22
C SER A 129 -3.08 -5.75 -9.04
N PRO A 130 -3.36 -6.66 -8.09
CA PRO A 130 -2.49 -7.81 -7.83
C PRO A 130 -2.47 -8.82 -8.98
N ASN A 131 -3.44 -8.75 -9.91
CA ASN A 131 -3.56 -9.68 -11.03
C ASN A 131 -2.77 -9.21 -12.28
N ILE A 132 -2.14 -8.04 -12.22
CA ILE A 132 -1.32 -7.54 -13.32
C ILE A 132 -0.02 -8.34 -13.36
N THR A 133 0.26 -8.93 -14.52
CA THR A 133 1.53 -9.62 -14.79
C THR A 133 2.55 -8.60 -15.30
N VAL A 134 3.72 -8.56 -14.66
CA VAL A 134 4.79 -7.62 -14.99
C VAL A 134 6.04 -8.39 -15.38
N THR A 135 6.72 -7.92 -16.42
CA THR A 135 7.99 -8.47 -16.89
C THR A 135 9.08 -7.44 -16.68
N LEU A 136 10.16 -7.84 -15.99
CA LEU A 136 11.34 -7.00 -15.83
C LEU A 136 12.32 -7.27 -16.98
N LYS A 137 12.67 -6.22 -17.73
CA LYS A 137 13.66 -6.29 -18.81
C LYS A 137 14.86 -5.43 -18.45
N LYS A 138 16.06 -5.96 -18.68
CA LYS A 138 17.32 -5.23 -18.58
C LYS A 138 17.80 -4.91 -20.00
N PHE A 139 18.06 -3.63 -20.23
CA PHE A 139 18.56 -3.16 -21.52
C PHE A 139 19.97 -3.78 -21.80
N PRO A 140 20.26 -4.20 -23.04
CA PRO A 140 19.45 -4.02 -24.25
C PRO A 140 18.38 -5.10 -24.49
N LEU A 141 18.61 -6.36 -24.12
CA LEU A 141 17.77 -7.49 -24.57
C LEU A 141 17.51 -8.57 -23.50
N ASP A 142 17.92 -8.35 -22.24
CA ASP A 142 17.80 -9.35 -21.20
C ASP A 142 16.41 -9.32 -20.55
N THR A 143 15.81 -10.49 -20.30
CA THR A 143 14.58 -10.61 -19.50
C THR A 143 14.87 -11.31 -18.19
N LEU A 144 14.54 -10.66 -17.09
CA LEU A 144 14.75 -11.16 -15.73
C LEU A 144 13.47 -11.87 -15.27
N ILE A 145 13.54 -13.19 -15.11
CA ILE A 145 12.41 -14.03 -14.71
C ILE A 145 12.43 -14.19 -13.18
N PRO A 146 11.34 -13.87 -12.47
CA PRO A 146 11.23 -14.16 -11.04
C PRO A 146 11.34 -15.66 -10.76
N ASP A 147 12.32 -16.05 -9.95
CA ASP A 147 12.56 -17.42 -9.51
C ASP A 147 12.05 -17.68 -8.08
N GLY A 148 11.56 -16.65 -7.39
CA GLY A 148 11.10 -16.71 -6.01
C GLY A 148 12.22 -16.86 -4.97
N LYS A 149 13.49 -16.74 -5.39
CA LYS A 149 14.68 -16.83 -4.53
C LYS A 149 15.57 -15.60 -4.69
N ARG A 150 16.27 -15.48 -5.81
CA ARG A 150 17.12 -14.32 -6.12
C ARG A 150 16.27 -13.16 -6.60
N ILE A 151 15.27 -13.42 -7.43
CA ILE A 151 14.37 -12.41 -8.01
C ILE A 151 12.95 -12.77 -7.61
N THR A 152 12.33 -11.90 -6.82
CA THR A 152 10.95 -12.07 -6.36
C THR A 152 10.09 -10.91 -6.85
N TRP A 153 8.90 -11.22 -7.34
CA TRP A 153 7.88 -10.22 -7.66
C TRP A 153 6.89 -10.08 -6.49
N ASP A 154 6.66 -8.85 -6.02
CA ASP A 154 5.59 -8.52 -5.08
C ASP A 154 4.80 -7.33 -5.65
N SER A 155 3.53 -7.52 -6.01
CA SER A 155 2.69 -6.47 -6.62
C SER A 155 2.56 -5.21 -5.76
N ARG A 156 2.84 -5.29 -4.46
CA ARG A 156 2.78 -4.19 -3.49
C ARG A 156 4.09 -3.43 -3.33
N LYS A 157 5.21 -3.99 -3.83
CA LYS A 157 6.58 -3.44 -3.68
C LYS A 157 7.35 -3.30 -5.00
N GLY A 158 7.12 -4.18 -5.96
CA GLY A 158 7.87 -4.30 -7.21
C GLY A 158 8.76 -5.54 -7.26
N PHE A 159 9.83 -5.50 -8.03
CA PHE A 159 10.82 -6.59 -8.07
C PHE A 159 11.84 -6.44 -6.95
N ILE A 160 12.11 -7.52 -6.25
CA ILE A 160 13.09 -7.61 -5.17
C ILE A 160 14.20 -8.52 -5.68
N ILE A 161 15.42 -7.99 -5.78
CA ILE A 161 16.59 -8.73 -6.24
C ILE A 161 17.57 -8.84 -5.07
N ALA A 162 17.77 -10.05 -4.58
CA ALA A 162 18.76 -10.36 -3.56
C ALA A 162 20.17 -10.49 -4.18
N ASN A 163 21.18 -10.03 -3.45
CA ASN A 163 22.58 -10.09 -3.89
C ASN A 163 22.76 -9.52 -5.32
N ALA A 164 22.33 -8.27 -5.51
CA ALA A 164 22.26 -7.62 -6.80
C ALA A 164 23.65 -7.39 -7.39
N THR A 165 23.76 -7.61 -8.70
CA THR A 165 24.98 -7.44 -9.50
C THR A 165 24.71 -6.44 -10.62
N TYR A 166 25.73 -5.74 -11.11
CA TYR A 166 25.59 -4.88 -12.30
C TYR A 166 25.45 -5.66 -13.60
N LYS A 167 25.82 -6.95 -13.56
CA LYS A 167 25.60 -7.91 -14.63
C LYS A 167 24.15 -8.37 -14.66
#